data_AF-A0A1F9APU8-F1
#
_entry.id   AF-A0A1F9APU8-F1
#
_cell.length_a   1.000
_cell.length_b   1.000
_cell.length_c   1.000
_cell.angle_alpha   90.00
_cell.angle_beta   90.00
_cell.angle_gamma   90.00
#
_symmetry.space_group_name_H-M   'P 1'
#
loop_
_entity.id
_entity.type
_entity.pdbx_description
1 polymer ?
#
loop_
_entity_poly.entity_id
_entity_poly.type
_entity_poly.pdbx_seq_one_letter_code
_entity_poly.pdbx_strand_id
1 'polypeptide(L)'
;MLNPNRGPKPAKTKINIQDQVLNVSRKERLRVEVLLSSGEKLQGTIRSFDNFSLLLDSQPERLIYKHGVIMITLLDPLPEFHRMEDERHR
;
A
#
# COMPACT_ATOMS: atom_id res chain seq x y z
N MET A 1 -34.94 -17.74 31.75
CA MET A 1 -33.52 -17.47 31.44
C MET A 1 -33.33 -17.56 29.92
N LEU A 2 -33.02 -16.44 29.25
CA LEU A 2 -32.68 -16.40 27.82
C LEU A 2 -31.44 -15.51 27.68
N ASN A 3 -30.39 -16.03 27.04
CA ASN A 3 -29.12 -15.32 26.83
C ASN A 3 -29.18 -14.57 25.48
N PRO A 4 -29.13 -13.22 25.44
CA PRO A 4 -29.47 -12.46 24.23
C PRO A 4 -28.30 -12.21 23.26
N ASN A 5 -27.12 -12.80 23.43
CA ASN A 5 -25.94 -12.38 22.68
C ASN A 5 -25.47 -13.36 21.59
N ARG A 6 -26.14 -13.36 20.44
CA ARG A 6 -25.59 -13.88 19.17
C ARG A 6 -25.89 -12.94 18.01
N GLY A 7 -25.31 -11.74 18.04
CA GLY A 7 -25.11 -10.96 16.81
C GLY A 7 -24.14 -11.69 15.87
N PRO A 8 -24.24 -11.48 14.54
CA PRO A 8 -23.32 -12.08 13.59
C PRO A 8 -21.90 -11.62 13.89
N LYS A 9 -20.98 -12.57 14.09
CA LYS A 9 -19.55 -12.25 14.24
C LYS A 9 -19.10 -11.50 12.97
N PRO A 10 -18.40 -10.36 13.08
CA PRO A 10 -17.91 -9.66 11.90
C PRO A 10 -17.07 -10.62 11.08
N ALA A 11 -17.39 -10.73 9.79
CA ALA A 11 -16.58 -11.48 8.85
C ALA A 11 -15.15 -10.94 8.93
N LYS A 12 -14.17 -11.81 9.14
CA LYS A 12 -12.76 -11.43 9.11
C LYS A 12 -12.46 -10.94 7.70
N THR A 13 -12.51 -9.63 7.51
CA THR A 13 -12.15 -8.97 6.25
C THR A 13 -10.71 -9.37 5.94
N LYS A 14 -10.54 -10.06 4.82
CA LYS A 14 -9.22 -10.43 4.31
C LYS A 14 -8.42 -9.12 4.17
N ILE A 15 -7.35 -8.97 4.94
CA ILE A 15 -6.49 -7.78 4.86
C ILE A 15 -5.82 -7.82 3.48
N ASN A 16 -6.19 -6.88 2.60
CA ASN A 16 -5.53 -6.71 1.31
C ASN A 16 -4.25 -5.88 1.51
N ILE A 17 -3.13 -6.57 1.65
CA ILE A 17 -1.82 -5.93 1.89
C ILE A 17 -1.44 -4.94 0.79
N GLN A 18 -1.83 -5.20 -0.47
CA GLN A 18 -1.56 -4.29 -1.58
C GLN A 18 -2.29 -2.95 -1.37
N ASP A 19 -3.60 -3.01 -1.12
CA ASP A 19 -4.40 -1.79 -0.91
C ASP A 19 -3.94 -1.03 0.34
N GLN A 20 -3.54 -1.74 1.41
CA GLN A 20 -3.03 -1.11 2.61
C GLN A 20 -1.74 -0.34 2.33
N VAL A 21 -0.74 -0.99 1.71
CA VAL A 21 0.55 -0.35 1.38
C VAL A 21 0.37 0.82 0.41
N LEU A 22 -0.41 0.64 -0.66
CA LEU A 22 -0.63 1.71 -1.66
C LEU A 22 -1.41 2.89 -1.04
N ASN A 23 -2.39 2.62 -0.16
CA ASN A 23 -3.12 3.70 0.52
C ASN A 23 -2.25 4.47 1.50
N VAL A 24 -1.43 3.81 2.31
CA VAL A 24 -0.52 4.51 3.23
C VAL A 24 0.48 5.33 2.43
N SER A 25 1.10 4.74 1.40
CA SER A 25 2.04 5.44 0.52
C SER A 25 1.42 6.68 -0.12
N ARG A 26 0.16 6.60 -0.56
CA ARG A 26 -0.59 7.74 -1.14
C ARG A 26 -0.91 8.81 -0.10
N LYS A 27 -1.45 8.42 1.06
CA LYS A 27 -1.89 9.35 2.11
C LYS A 27 -0.72 10.13 2.69
N GLU A 28 0.37 9.43 2.99
CA GLU A 28 1.57 9.99 3.60
C GLU A 28 2.53 10.59 2.56
N ARG A 29 2.17 10.54 1.27
CA ARG A 29 2.99 11.01 0.14
C ARG A 29 4.42 10.45 0.17
N LEU A 30 4.56 9.17 0.51
CA LEU A 30 5.85 8.51 0.59
C LEU A 30 6.48 8.44 -0.81
N ARG A 31 7.78 8.72 -0.87
CA ARG A 31 8.57 8.48 -2.07
C ARG A 31 8.70 6.98 -2.30
N VAL A 32 8.45 6.56 -3.54
CA VAL A 32 8.55 5.18 -3.97
C VAL A 32 9.44 5.07 -5.22
N GLU A 33 10.05 3.91 -5.38
CA GLU A 33 10.66 3.45 -6.63
C GLU A 33 9.82 2.30 -7.20
N VAL A 34 9.34 2.45 -8.43
CA VAL A 34 8.60 1.45 -9.19
C VAL A 34 9.55 0.82 -10.20
N LEU A 35 9.83 -0.47 -10.04
CA LEU A 35 10.59 -1.27 -11.00
C LEU A 35 9.64 -1.90 -12.01
N LEU A 36 9.82 -1.56 -13.28
CA LEU A 36 9.05 -2.15 -14.38
C LEU A 36 9.66 -3.45 -14.89
N SER A 37 8.86 -4.25 -15.59
CA SER A 37 9.30 -5.50 -16.25
C SER A 37 10.32 -5.26 -17.37
N SER A 38 10.39 -4.04 -17.90
CA SER A 38 11.45 -3.59 -18.81
C SER A 38 12.80 -3.41 -18.13
N GLY A 39 12.85 -3.37 -16.79
CA GLY A 39 14.02 -3.04 -15.99
C GLY A 39 14.16 -1.54 -15.66
N GLU A 40 13.29 -0.68 -16.20
CA GLU A 40 13.28 0.75 -15.87
C GLU A 40 12.84 0.98 -14.42
N LYS A 41 13.50 1.93 -13.74
CA LYS A 41 13.17 2.38 -12.39
C LYS A 41 12.59 3.77 -12.43
N LEU A 42 11.35 3.92 -11.97
CA LEU A 42 10.65 5.20 -11.91
C LEU A 42 10.49 5.63 -10.45
N GLN A 43 10.88 6.86 -10.12
CA GLN A 43 10.73 7.40 -8.78
C GLN A 43 9.67 8.51 -8.75
N GLY A 44 8.92 8.57 -7.66
CA GLY A 44 7.88 9.58 -7.46
C GLY A 44 7.05 9.28 -6.22
N THR A 45 5.85 9.86 -6.14
CA THR A 45 4.87 9.55 -5.10
C THR A 45 3.60 8.99 -5.72
N ILE A 46 2.91 8.08 -5.04
CA ILE A 46 1.64 7.53 -5.55
C ILE A 46 0.54 8.59 -5.37
N ARG A 47 0.01 9.12 -6.47
CA ARG A 47 -1.12 10.07 -6.44
C ARG A 47 -2.46 9.36 -6.30
N SER A 48 -2.66 8.29 -7.05
CA SER A 48 -3.90 7.48 -7.04
C SER A 48 -3.61 6.05 -7.51
N PHE A 49 -4.53 5.13 -7.25
CA PHE A 49 -4.48 3.76 -7.78
C PHE A 49 -5.88 3.14 -7.83
N ASP A 50 -6.02 2.12 -8.67
CA ASP A 50 -7.21 1.26 -8.73
C ASP A 50 -6.77 -0.21 -8.75
N ASN A 51 -7.66 -1.11 -9.18
CA ASN A 51 -7.37 -2.54 -9.26
C ASN A 51 -6.23 -2.89 -10.24
N PHE A 52 -6.03 -2.10 -11.31
CA PHE A 52 -5.16 -2.45 -12.44
C PHE A 52 -4.00 -1.48 -12.68
N SER A 53 -4.05 -0.29 -12.09
CA SER A 53 -3.11 0.79 -12.38
C SER A 53 -2.79 1.65 -11.16
N LEU A 54 -1.70 2.40 -11.24
CA LEU A 54 -1.34 3.47 -10.31
C LEU A 54 -0.88 4.70 -11.09
N LEU A 55 -1.23 5.88 -10.59
CA LEU A 55 -0.78 7.16 -11.11
C LEU A 55 0.41 7.63 -10.28
N LEU A 56 1.58 7.67 -10.89
CA LEU A 56 2.82 8.12 -10.27
C LEU A 56 3.01 9.62 -10.53
N ASP A 57 3.00 10.39 -9.45
CA ASP A 57 3.39 11.79 -9.46
C ASP A 57 4.90 11.89 -9.63
N SER A 58 5.30 12.17 -10.86
CA SER A 58 6.69 12.30 -11.32
C SER A 58 6.70 13.33 -12.46
N GLN A 59 7.88 13.63 -13.02
CA GLN A 59 8.00 14.53 -14.17
C GLN A 59 8.59 13.76 -15.36
N PRO A 60 7.81 13.52 -16.44
CA PRO A 60 6.36 13.72 -16.58
C PRO A 60 5.52 12.80 -15.67
N GLU A 61 4.24 13.15 -15.43
CA GLU A 61 3.29 12.25 -14.74
C GLU A 61 3.07 10.98 -15.57
N ARG A 62 2.96 9.82 -14.90
CA ARG A 62 2.85 8.51 -15.56
C ARG A 62 1.74 7.67 -14.95
N LEU A 63 0.82 7.21 -15.80
CA LEU A 63 -0.11 6.13 -15.47
C LEU A 63 0.58 4.79 -15.74
N ILE A 64 0.77 3.99 -14.70
CA ILE A 64 1.50 2.73 -14.76
C ILE A 64 0.51 1.58 -14.54
N TYR A 65 0.45 0.64 -15.48
CA TYR A 65 -0.33 -0.58 -15.31
C TYR A 65 0.41 -1.61 -14.46
N LYS A 66 -0.30 -2.22 -13.49
CA LYS A 66 0.27 -3.16 -12.53
C LYS A 66 0.87 -4.42 -13.17
N HIS A 67 0.39 -4.83 -14.36
CA HIS A 67 0.97 -5.98 -15.07
C HIS A 67 2.42 -5.76 -15.51
N GLY A 68 2.84 -4.50 -15.63
CA GLY A 68 4.21 -4.13 -15.97
C GLY A 68 5.10 -3.86 -14.77
N VAL A 69 4.59 -3.98 -13.54
CA VAL A 69 5.34 -3.68 -12.31
C VAL A 69 5.87 -4.98 -11.72
N ILE A 70 7.19 -5.04 -11.48
CA ILE A 70 7.83 -6.14 -10.73
C ILE A 70 7.81 -5.85 -9.23
N MET A 71 8.17 -4.62 -8.84
CA MET A 71 8.36 -4.27 -7.43
C MET A 71 8.07 -2.78 -7.19
N ILE A 72 7.53 -2.46 -6.02
CA ILE A 72 7.44 -1.10 -5.49
C ILE A 72 8.27 -1.05 -4.21
N THR A 73 9.35 -0.28 -4.22
CA THR A 73 10.20 -0.04 -3.05
C THR A 73 9.81 1.27 -2.41
N LEU A 74 9.60 1.25 -1.09
CA LEU A 74 9.35 2.45 -0.31
C LEU A 74 10.70 3.06 0.06
N LEU A 75 10.94 4.29 -0.38
CA LEU A 75 12.19 5.01 -0.10
C LEU A 75 12.10 5.72 1.26
N ASP A 76 10.88 6.08 1.66
CA ASP A 76 10.58 6.58 2.99
C ASP A 76 9.99 5.45 3.86
N PRO A 77 10.31 5.40 5.16
CA PRO A 77 9.80 4.37 6.05
C PRO A 77 8.28 4.43 6.25
N LEU A 78 7.65 3.27 6.33
CA LEU A 78 6.21 3.16 6.65
C LEU A 78 5.95 3.58 8.11
N PRO A 79 5.11 4.59 8.37
CA PRO A 79 4.81 5.03 9.74
C PRO A 79 4.19 3.93 10.62
N GLU A 80 3.40 3.02 10.04
CA GLU A 80 2.70 1.95 10.79
C GLU A 80 3.60 0.76 11.15
N PHE A 81 4.70 0.50 10.42
CA PHE A 81 5.54 -0.67 10.70
C PHE A 81 6.52 -0.46 11.86
N HIS A 82 6.95 0.78 12.12
CA HIS A 82 7.83 1.07 13.26
C HIS A 82 7.15 0.85 14.62
N ARG A 83 5.82 1.04 14.73
CA ARG A 83 5.10 0.81 15.99
C ARG A 83 5.11 -0.67 16.43
N MET A 84 5.12 -1.60 15.49
CA MET A 84 5.15 -3.04 15.80
C MET A 84 6.53 -3.57 16.18
N GLU A 85 7.61 -2.88 15.82
CA GLU A 85 8.98 -3.22 16.24
C GLU A 85 9.29 -2.63 17.62
N ASP A 86 8.79 -1.42 17.91
CA ASP A 86 8.92 -0.78 19.22
C ASP A 86 8.11 -1.52 20.31
N GLU A 87 6.94 -2.07 19.96
CA GLU A 87 6.12 -2.87 20.89
C GLU A 87 6.65 -4.29 21.13
N ARG A 88 7.58 -4.78 20.29
CA ARG A 88 8.25 -6.08 20.51
C ARG A 88 9.53 -5.99 21.33
N HIS A 89 10.02 -4.78 21.59
CA HIS A 89 11.21 -4.51 22.40
C HIS A 89 10.87 -3.81 23.74
N ARG A 90 9.60 -3.83 24.15
CA ARG A 90 9.15 -3.49 25.51
C ARG A 90 8.46 -4.69 26.14
#